data_AF-A0A2X3M2D5-F1
#
_entry.id   AF-A0A2X3M2D5-F1
#
_cell.length_a   1.000
_cell.length_b   1.000
_cell.length_c   1.000
_cell.angle_alpha   90.00
_cell.angle_beta   90.00
_cell.angle_gamma   90.00
#
_symmetry.space_group_name_H-M   'P 1'
#
loop_
_entity.id
_entity.type
_entity.pdbx_description
1 polymer ?
#
loop_
_entity_poly.entity_id
_entity_poly.type
_entity_poly.pdbx_seq_one_letter_code
_entity_poly.pdbx_strand_id
1 'polypeptide(L)'
;MNKEEQYLLFALSAPMEILNQGCKPAHDSPKMYTGIKEFDLSSSWGINNRDDLIQTIYQMTDDGHANDLAGLYLTWHRSSPEEWKALIAGGSERGLIYTQFVAQTAMCCGEGGIKAWDYVRMGFLSRVGVLNNWLTEEDSLWLQSRVYVRAHHYYHSWMHYFSAYSLGRLYWQSSQCEDNTSLREALTLYKYDSAGSRMFEELAAGSDRFYATLPWQPLTVQPECPVTLKDVRRPMKTCWQILEIESTTQIDIIRQAYLARLPLCHPETDPQGFKALRQAYEEALRLAVNPVEEADDEEKDAAAEHEILRAFRTLLDSESDRFQPSAWQKFIQQLNTWNMEDVDQLRWPLCAIAIEARYLSLNCASLLAERLNWHSFNDSEGMDEEEREAFLEAIQAGDCFDFLSLLEYPVALQNQTVEYYFALERCCRYHPDYVTAFLAMEGPWFIPDDAKLHRKLLRWYSSVQTGMAELIPVAKQWQMEEPESEDARYYLCAQRLYCGEGESLLADLCAYRESYPSTQADNLLLQWSKSHCPDYFALLVMVIEARSMVDAQGQPLKYVPGESARTRLLWAEILHSGKLSPLGQSFIESLFFKRKAWAWWKSRVGSETEEDSPLLDLYRVAEQGST
;
A
#
# COMPACT_ATOMS: atom_id res chain seq x y z
N MET A 1 -24.30 -10.16 13.77
CA MET A 1 -23.21 -11.11 13.47
C MET A 1 -23.70 -12.52 13.76
N ASN A 2 -23.49 -13.46 12.84
CA ASN A 2 -23.79 -14.89 13.01
C ASN A 2 -22.54 -15.68 13.45
N LYS A 3 -22.68 -17.00 13.70
CA LYS A 3 -21.55 -17.84 14.15
C LYS A 3 -20.45 -18.04 13.11
N GLU A 4 -20.79 -18.02 11.82
CA GLU A 4 -19.83 -18.19 10.73
C GLU A 4 -18.95 -16.92 10.61
N GLU A 5 -19.55 -15.74 10.71
CA GLU A 5 -18.83 -14.46 10.82
C GLU A 5 -17.94 -14.40 12.08
N GLN A 6 -18.41 -14.87 13.24
CA GLN A 6 -17.58 -14.97 14.45
C GLN A 6 -16.35 -15.86 14.22
N TYR A 7 -16.52 -16.99 13.53
CA TYR A 7 -15.43 -17.90 13.20
C TYR A 7 -14.41 -17.30 12.22
N LEU A 8 -14.87 -16.50 11.24
CA LEU A 8 -13.98 -15.70 10.38
C LEU A 8 -13.17 -14.66 11.18
N LEU A 9 -13.75 -14.06 12.22
CA LEU A 9 -13.00 -13.16 13.10
C LEU A 9 -11.93 -13.92 13.90
N PHE A 10 -12.28 -15.07 14.48
CA PHE A 10 -11.33 -15.86 15.25
C PHE A 10 -10.16 -16.40 14.40
N ALA A 11 -10.42 -16.77 13.14
CA ALA A 11 -9.41 -17.25 12.20
C ALA A 11 -8.29 -16.23 11.90
N LEU A 12 -8.50 -14.92 12.16
CA LEU A 12 -7.45 -13.91 12.08
C LEU A 12 -6.25 -14.25 12.97
N SER A 13 -6.46 -14.78 14.19
CA SER A 13 -5.36 -15.03 15.13
C SER A 13 -4.78 -16.45 15.07
N ALA A 14 -5.28 -17.31 14.18
CA ALA A 14 -4.94 -18.74 14.10
C ALA A 14 -3.42 -19.06 14.12
N PRO A 15 -2.52 -18.30 13.45
CA PRO A 15 -1.08 -18.54 13.50
C PRO A 15 -0.50 -18.35 14.92
N MET A 16 -0.94 -17.31 15.63
CA MET A 16 -0.51 -17.03 17.00
C MET A 16 -1.09 -18.03 18.01
N GLU A 17 -2.19 -18.73 17.70
CA GLU A 17 -2.64 -19.87 18.51
C GLU A 17 -1.56 -20.96 18.55
N ILE A 18 -1.08 -21.35 17.36
CA ILE A 18 -0.17 -22.47 17.10
C ILE A 18 1.27 -22.17 17.52
N LEU A 19 1.64 -20.89 17.61
CA LEU A 19 2.96 -20.44 18.06
C LEU A 19 3.27 -20.90 19.51
N ASN A 20 2.31 -20.75 20.42
CA ASN A 20 2.53 -20.94 21.86
C ASN A 20 2.47 -22.42 22.27
N GLN A 21 3.64 -23.03 22.41
CA GLN A 21 3.79 -24.46 22.67
C GLN A 21 3.22 -24.85 24.05
N GLY A 22 2.54 -26.00 24.11
CA GLY A 22 1.89 -26.50 25.33
C GLY A 22 0.45 -26.03 25.53
N CYS A 23 0.02 -24.95 24.85
CA CYS A 23 -1.39 -24.61 24.72
C CYS A 23 -2.07 -25.51 23.66
N LYS A 24 -3.39 -25.65 23.73
CA LYS A 24 -4.19 -26.37 22.71
C LYS A 24 -5.10 -25.38 21.98
N PRO A 25 -4.81 -25.04 20.70
CA PRO A 25 -5.63 -24.14 19.87
C PRO A 25 -7.12 -24.49 19.88
N ALA A 26 -7.95 -23.49 19.62
CA ALA A 26 -9.41 -23.58 19.61
C ALA A 26 -9.98 -22.51 18.68
N HIS A 27 -9.82 -22.73 17.38
CA HIS A 27 -10.16 -21.76 16.32
C HIS A 27 -11.62 -21.31 16.33
N ASP A 28 -12.53 -22.13 16.86
CA ASP A 28 -13.97 -21.87 17.02
C ASP A 28 -14.35 -21.10 18.30
N SER A 29 -13.38 -20.83 19.19
CA SER A 29 -13.61 -20.32 20.54
C SER A 29 -13.14 -18.86 20.72
N PRO A 30 -13.94 -17.97 21.34
CA PRO A 30 -13.50 -16.61 21.67
C PRO A 30 -12.36 -16.58 22.70
N LYS A 31 -12.17 -17.66 23.48
CA LYS A 31 -11.08 -17.80 24.46
C LYS A 31 -9.82 -18.49 23.91
N MET A 32 -9.83 -18.89 22.63
CA MET A 32 -8.65 -19.30 21.83
C MET A 32 -7.87 -20.57 22.25
N TYR A 33 -7.93 -20.98 23.52
CA TYR A 33 -7.25 -22.16 24.03
C TYR A 33 -8.15 -23.04 24.88
N THR A 34 -8.01 -24.36 24.75
CA THR A 34 -8.63 -25.33 25.66
C THR A 34 -7.72 -25.71 26.82
N GLY A 35 -8.30 -25.89 28.01
CA GLY A 35 -7.61 -26.44 29.18
C GLY A 35 -6.87 -25.44 30.08
N ILE A 36 -6.65 -24.19 29.62
CA ILE A 36 -6.10 -23.09 30.43
C ILE A 36 -7.19 -22.07 30.79
N LYS A 37 -6.93 -21.23 31.80
CA LYS A 37 -7.87 -20.20 32.30
C LYS A 37 -7.41 -18.76 32.06
N GLU A 38 -6.13 -18.59 31.80
CA GLU A 38 -5.41 -17.32 31.73
C GLU A 38 -4.12 -17.57 30.94
N PHE A 39 -3.60 -16.54 30.29
CA PHE A 39 -2.36 -16.54 29.51
C PHE A 39 -1.52 -15.33 29.91
N ASP A 40 -0.26 -15.56 30.28
CA ASP A 40 0.64 -14.48 30.67
C ASP A 40 1.07 -13.64 29.47
N LEU A 41 0.79 -12.34 29.52
CA LEU A 41 1.30 -11.34 28.58
C LEU A 41 2.41 -10.46 29.18
N SER A 42 2.63 -10.49 30.51
CA SER A 42 3.59 -9.61 31.17
C SER A 42 5.03 -9.92 30.74
N SER A 43 5.43 -11.20 30.72
CA SER A 43 6.78 -11.63 30.37
C SER A 43 7.19 -11.38 28.91
N SER A 44 6.23 -11.36 27.99
CA SER A 44 6.48 -11.39 26.54
C SER A 44 5.97 -10.17 25.77
N TRP A 45 5.09 -9.37 26.38
CA TRP A 45 4.52 -8.14 25.80
C TRP A 45 4.57 -6.93 26.73
N GLY A 46 4.89 -7.11 28.03
CA GLY A 46 4.80 -6.03 29.03
C GLY A 46 3.37 -5.62 29.39
N ILE A 47 2.36 -6.37 28.93
CA ILE A 47 0.93 -6.07 29.17
C ILE A 47 0.50 -6.74 30.48
N ASN A 48 0.08 -5.93 31.45
CA ASN A 48 -0.27 -6.37 32.80
C ASN A 48 -1.77 -6.25 33.12
N ASN A 49 -2.49 -5.43 32.35
CA ASN A 49 -3.92 -5.17 32.57
C ASN A 49 -4.70 -4.93 31.26
N ARG A 50 -6.00 -4.71 31.41
CA ARG A 50 -6.96 -4.46 30.33
C ARG A 50 -6.59 -3.26 29.45
N ASP A 51 -6.19 -2.15 30.05
CA ASP A 51 -6.02 -0.89 29.35
C ASP A 51 -4.66 -0.87 28.63
N ASP A 52 -3.62 -1.51 29.20
CA ASP A 52 -2.38 -1.87 28.49
C ASP A 52 -2.67 -2.66 27.20
N LEU A 53 -3.58 -3.64 27.29
CA LEU A 53 -3.93 -4.52 26.17
C LEU A 53 -4.65 -3.75 25.07
N ILE A 54 -5.64 -2.93 25.42
CA ILE A 54 -6.38 -2.12 24.45
C ILE A 54 -5.48 -1.04 23.83
N GLN A 55 -4.62 -0.39 24.62
CA GLN A 55 -3.63 0.57 24.12
C GLN A 55 -2.66 -0.09 23.11
N THR A 56 -2.21 -1.30 23.40
CA THR A 56 -1.31 -2.05 22.49
C THR A 56 -2.01 -2.44 21.19
N ILE A 57 -3.30 -2.81 21.24
CA ILE A 57 -4.10 -3.05 20.02
C ILE A 57 -4.25 -1.76 19.21
N TYR A 58 -4.56 -0.62 19.84
CA TYR A 58 -4.66 0.65 19.11
C TYR A 58 -3.32 1.10 18.51
N GLN A 59 -2.19 0.93 19.21
CA GLN A 59 -0.86 1.24 18.66
C GLN A 59 -0.53 0.39 17.41
N MET A 60 -0.74 -0.93 17.47
CA MET A 60 -0.54 -1.82 16.31
C MET A 60 -1.53 -1.58 15.15
N THR A 61 -2.53 -0.70 15.32
CA THR A 61 -3.53 -0.43 14.27
C THR A 61 -2.93 0.37 13.11
N ASP A 62 -2.20 1.44 13.42
CA ASP A 62 -1.66 2.39 12.45
C ASP A 62 -0.15 2.68 12.66
N ASP A 63 0.42 2.42 13.86
CA ASP A 63 1.87 2.46 14.20
C ASP A 63 2.50 1.04 14.30
N GLY A 64 2.09 0.12 13.42
CA GLY A 64 2.53 -1.28 13.42
C GLY A 64 3.95 -1.50 12.85
N HIS A 65 4.54 -2.67 13.13
CA HIS A 65 5.88 -3.06 12.63
C HIS A 65 5.95 -3.15 11.09
N ALA A 66 4.79 -3.27 10.42
CA ALA A 66 4.71 -3.29 8.97
C ALA A 66 5.01 -1.93 8.28
N ASN A 67 5.03 -0.82 9.02
CA ASN A 67 5.12 0.52 8.44
C ASN A 67 6.43 0.77 7.65
N ASP A 68 7.56 0.26 8.14
CA ASP A 68 8.89 0.37 7.51
C ASP A 68 8.93 -0.13 6.04
N LEU A 69 8.06 -1.08 5.69
CA LEU A 69 7.93 -1.61 4.33
C LEU A 69 6.64 -1.21 3.62
N ALA A 70 5.64 -0.67 4.33
CA ALA A 70 4.32 -0.40 3.77
C ALA A 70 4.39 0.51 2.52
N GLY A 71 5.15 1.60 2.58
CA GLY A 71 5.37 2.48 1.43
C GLY A 71 6.08 1.81 0.26
N LEU A 72 6.99 0.85 0.52
CA LEU A 72 7.69 0.13 -0.55
C LEU A 72 6.78 -0.88 -1.27
N TYR A 73 5.95 -1.63 -0.54
CA TYR A 73 4.93 -2.50 -1.16
C TYR A 73 3.94 -1.67 -1.98
N LEU A 74 3.45 -0.57 -1.41
CA LEU A 74 2.51 0.34 -2.05
C LEU A 74 3.09 0.93 -3.35
N THR A 75 4.37 1.31 -3.34
CA THR A 75 5.06 1.80 -4.54
C THR A 75 5.26 0.68 -5.56
N TRP A 76 5.70 -0.52 -5.19
CA TRP A 76 5.97 -1.61 -6.15
C TRP A 76 4.76 -1.96 -7.03
N HIS A 77 3.55 -1.93 -6.48
CA HIS A 77 2.31 -2.21 -7.22
C HIS A 77 1.88 -1.06 -8.16
N ARG A 78 2.45 0.14 -8.02
CA ARG A 78 1.99 1.39 -8.65
C ARG A 78 3.06 2.16 -9.43
N SER A 79 4.32 1.77 -9.27
CA SER A 79 5.45 2.14 -10.11
C SER A 79 5.51 1.28 -11.36
N SER A 80 5.89 1.85 -12.48
CA SER A 80 6.36 1.09 -13.62
C SER A 80 7.69 0.35 -13.32
N PRO A 81 8.12 -0.61 -14.17
CA PRO A 81 9.45 -1.20 -14.07
C PRO A 81 10.59 -0.18 -14.08
N GLU A 82 10.54 0.84 -14.93
CA GLU A 82 11.58 1.88 -15.01
C GLU A 82 11.56 2.79 -13.77
N GLU A 83 10.38 3.18 -13.27
CA GLU A 83 10.24 3.94 -12.01
C GLU A 83 10.75 3.15 -10.80
N TRP A 84 10.46 1.84 -10.72
CA TRP A 84 10.97 0.99 -9.65
C TRP A 84 12.50 0.89 -9.69
N LYS A 85 13.08 0.81 -10.89
CA LYS A 85 14.54 0.82 -11.09
C LYS A 85 15.16 2.17 -10.70
N ALA A 86 14.51 3.29 -11.02
CA ALA A 86 14.94 4.61 -10.60
C ALA A 86 14.92 4.78 -9.07
N LEU A 87 13.86 4.29 -8.40
CA LEU A 87 13.73 4.33 -6.95
C LEU A 87 14.89 3.59 -6.23
N ILE A 88 15.25 2.40 -6.70
CA ILE A 88 16.31 1.60 -6.05
C ILE A 88 17.73 2.10 -6.39
N ALA A 89 17.93 2.81 -7.51
CA ALA A 89 19.26 3.22 -7.97
C ALA A 89 20.03 4.14 -7.00
N GLY A 90 19.31 4.89 -6.15
CA GLY A 90 19.90 5.73 -5.09
C GLY A 90 19.90 5.11 -3.68
N GLY A 91 19.50 3.84 -3.55
CA GLY A 91 19.26 3.20 -2.25
C GLY A 91 20.52 2.94 -1.43
N SER A 92 20.42 3.06 -0.10
CA SER A 92 21.42 2.51 0.82
C SER A 92 21.44 0.98 0.74
N GLU A 93 22.54 0.31 1.12
CA GLU A 93 22.62 -1.15 1.02
C GLU A 93 21.49 -1.87 1.79
N ARG A 94 21.13 -1.37 2.98
CA ARG A 94 20.01 -1.91 3.78
C ARG A 94 18.66 -1.63 3.12
N GLY A 95 18.50 -0.47 2.48
CA GLY A 95 17.33 -0.15 1.65
C GLY A 95 17.20 -1.07 0.44
N LEU A 96 18.30 -1.37 -0.26
CA LEU A 96 18.34 -2.31 -1.39
C LEU A 96 17.93 -3.74 -0.99
N ILE A 97 18.35 -4.21 0.19
CA ILE A 97 17.91 -5.52 0.71
C ILE A 97 16.40 -5.51 0.98
N TYR A 98 15.86 -4.42 1.54
CA TYR A 98 14.42 -4.30 1.78
C TYR A 98 13.61 -4.16 0.49
N THR A 99 14.06 -3.40 -0.51
CA THR A 99 13.39 -3.32 -1.82
C THR A 99 13.45 -4.65 -2.57
N GLN A 100 14.55 -5.41 -2.47
CA GLN A 100 14.65 -6.77 -3.03
C GLN A 100 13.66 -7.72 -2.36
N PHE A 101 13.57 -7.71 -1.02
CA PHE A 101 12.61 -8.50 -0.27
C PHE A 101 11.17 -8.17 -0.67
N VAL A 102 10.80 -6.88 -0.69
CA VAL A 102 9.48 -6.40 -1.12
C VAL A 102 9.16 -6.85 -2.55
N ALA A 103 10.05 -6.57 -3.51
CA ALA A 103 9.81 -6.88 -4.92
C ALA A 103 9.63 -8.39 -5.17
N GLN A 104 10.36 -9.24 -4.44
CA GLN A 104 10.19 -10.69 -4.53
C GLN A 104 8.88 -11.19 -3.89
N THR A 105 8.40 -10.53 -2.84
CA THR A 105 7.28 -10.98 -2.01
C THR A 105 5.94 -10.29 -2.28
N ALA A 106 5.91 -9.19 -3.04
CA ALA A 106 4.72 -8.42 -3.35
C ALA A 106 3.56 -9.27 -3.91
N MET A 107 3.82 -10.27 -4.74
CA MET A 107 2.80 -11.22 -5.22
C MET A 107 2.15 -12.08 -4.12
N CYS A 108 2.86 -12.32 -3.01
CA CYS A 108 2.38 -13.12 -1.89
C CYS A 108 1.55 -12.29 -0.89
N CYS A 109 1.72 -10.96 -0.91
CA CYS A 109 1.24 -10.05 0.12
C CYS A 109 0.27 -8.98 -0.42
N GLY A 110 0.37 -8.60 -1.69
CA GLY A 110 -0.32 -7.44 -2.26
C GLY A 110 0.09 -6.10 -1.64
N GLU A 111 -0.71 -5.07 -1.89
CA GLU A 111 -0.44 -3.69 -1.48
C GLU A 111 -0.34 -3.50 0.04
N GLY A 112 -1.06 -4.30 0.83
CA GLY A 112 -0.94 -4.27 2.29
C GLY A 112 0.40 -4.80 2.80
N GLY A 113 1.20 -5.45 1.96
CA GLY A 113 2.49 -6.00 2.33
C GLY A 113 2.38 -6.86 3.58
N ILE A 114 3.27 -6.61 4.54
CA ILE A 114 3.35 -7.37 5.80
C ILE A 114 2.39 -6.90 6.92
N LYS A 115 1.42 -6.01 6.67
CA LYS A 115 0.46 -5.51 7.69
C LYS A 115 -0.29 -6.61 8.46
N ALA A 116 -0.49 -7.78 7.84
CA ALA A 116 -1.05 -8.95 8.51
C ALA A 116 -0.25 -9.43 9.74
N TRP A 117 1.06 -9.15 9.83
CA TRP A 117 1.86 -9.42 11.03
C TRP A 117 1.27 -8.76 12.28
N ASP A 118 0.92 -7.48 12.18
CA ASP A 118 0.29 -6.73 13.26
C ASP A 118 -1.19 -7.12 13.41
N TYR A 119 -1.93 -7.34 12.32
CA TYR A 119 -3.35 -7.73 12.39
C TYR A 119 -3.59 -9.08 13.09
N VAL A 120 -2.77 -10.10 12.82
CA VAL A 120 -2.84 -11.40 13.52
C VAL A 120 -2.58 -11.21 15.03
N ARG A 121 -1.65 -10.31 15.39
CA ARG A 121 -1.31 -9.95 16.78
C ARG A 121 -2.45 -9.20 17.47
N MET A 122 -3.13 -8.28 16.78
CA MET A 122 -4.33 -7.60 17.29
C MET A 122 -5.48 -8.59 17.57
N GLY A 123 -5.73 -9.54 16.66
CA GLY A 123 -6.71 -10.61 16.87
C GLY A 123 -6.36 -11.52 18.05
N PHE A 124 -5.07 -11.89 18.17
CA PHE A 124 -4.54 -12.67 19.29
C PHE A 124 -4.79 -11.97 20.63
N LEU A 125 -4.37 -10.70 20.79
CA LEU A 125 -4.62 -9.94 22.00
C LEU A 125 -6.13 -9.78 22.29
N SER A 126 -6.95 -9.57 21.26
CA SER A 126 -8.40 -9.48 21.41
C SER A 126 -9.01 -10.76 22.04
N ARG A 127 -8.51 -11.96 21.68
CA ARG A 127 -8.99 -13.23 22.25
C ARG A 127 -8.32 -13.60 23.59
N VAL A 128 -7.04 -13.24 23.80
CA VAL A 128 -6.40 -13.35 25.13
C VAL A 128 -7.12 -12.46 26.15
N GLY A 129 -7.58 -11.28 25.76
CA GLY A 129 -8.41 -10.43 26.61
C GLY A 129 -9.67 -11.14 27.11
N VAL A 130 -10.33 -11.96 26.29
CA VAL A 130 -11.48 -12.78 26.71
C VAL A 130 -11.05 -13.94 27.58
N LEU A 131 -9.93 -14.61 27.27
CA LEU A 131 -9.38 -15.69 28.09
C LEU A 131 -9.10 -15.21 29.52
N ASN A 132 -8.33 -14.12 29.66
CA ASN A 132 -7.96 -13.48 30.92
C ASN A 132 -9.13 -12.72 31.59
N ASN A 133 -10.28 -12.62 30.93
CA ASN A 133 -11.50 -11.94 31.42
C ASN A 133 -11.32 -10.41 31.61
N TRP A 134 -10.42 -9.80 30.84
CA TRP A 134 -10.22 -8.35 30.73
C TRP A 134 -11.16 -7.73 29.68
N LEU A 135 -11.55 -8.51 28.67
CA LEU A 135 -12.51 -8.15 27.63
C LEU A 135 -13.72 -9.10 27.69
N THR A 136 -14.89 -8.60 27.29
CA THR A 136 -16.05 -9.42 26.96
C THR A 136 -15.89 -10.04 25.56
N GLU A 137 -16.71 -11.04 25.25
CA GLU A 137 -16.79 -11.58 23.88
C GLU A 137 -17.22 -10.50 22.87
N GLU A 138 -18.13 -9.60 23.25
CA GLU A 138 -18.58 -8.48 22.40
C GLU A 138 -17.45 -7.47 22.13
N ASP A 139 -16.65 -7.11 23.14
CA ASP A 139 -15.45 -6.27 22.97
C ASP A 139 -14.49 -6.89 21.95
N SER A 140 -14.22 -8.19 22.11
CA SER A 140 -13.31 -8.95 21.27
C SER A 140 -13.79 -9.09 19.83
N LEU A 141 -15.08 -9.36 19.62
CA LEU A 141 -15.69 -9.42 18.30
C LEU A 141 -15.72 -8.04 17.62
N TRP A 142 -15.95 -6.96 18.37
CA TRP A 142 -15.90 -5.61 17.80
C TRP A 142 -14.48 -5.21 17.36
N LEU A 143 -13.47 -5.45 18.21
CA LEU A 143 -12.07 -5.18 17.86
C LEU A 143 -11.64 -6.01 16.63
N GLN A 144 -11.93 -7.31 16.63
CA GLN A 144 -11.62 -8.18 15.48
C GLN A 144 -12.39 -7.77 14.22
N SER A 145 -13.62 -7.24 14.30
CA SER A 145 -14.34 -6.72 13.13
C SER A 145 -13.61 -5.54 12.48
N ARG A 146 -12.98 -4.65 13.27
CA ARG A 146 -12.17 -3.54 12.74
C ARG A 146 -10.89 -4.04 12.07
N VAL A 147 -10.26 -5.07 12.64
CA VAL A 147 -9.09 -5.75 12.04
C VAL A 147 -9.49 -6.46 10.75
N TYR A 148 -10.63 -7.16 10.73
CA TYR A 148 -11.11 -7.91 9.57
C TYR A 148 -11.40 -6.99 8.38
N VAL A 149 -12.00 -5.81 8.61
CA VAL A 149 -12.22 -4.81 7.54
C VAL A 149 -10.89 -4.34 6.95
N ARG A 150 -9.89 -4.02 7.77
CA ARG A 150 -8.54 -3.66 7.30
C ARG A 150 -7.83 -4.81 6.56
N ALA A 151 -8.01 -6.05 7.02
CA ALA A 151 -7.46 -7.23 6.35
C ALA A 151 -8.16 -7.50 4.99
N HIS A 152 -9.48 -7.37 4.92
CA HIS A 152 -10.25 -7.56 3.68
C HIS A 152 -10.03 -6.43 2.66
N HIS A 153 -9.62 -5.24 3.10
CA HIS A 153 -9.22 -4.15 2.20
C HIS A 153 -7.91 -4.48 1.45
N TYR A 154 -6.91 -5.03 2.15
CA TYR A 154 -5.58 -5.27 1.56
C TYR A 154 -5.33 -6.68 1.02
N TYR A 155 -6.11 -7.69 1.43
CA TYR A 155 -5.86 -9.09 1.09
C TYR A 155 -7.08 -9.75 0.42
N HIS A 156 -6.81 -10.64 -0.54
CA HIS A 156 -7.83 -11.25 -1.41
C HIS A 156 -8.18 -12.69 -1.06
N SER A 157 -7.46 -13.30 -0.10
CA SER A 157 -7.74 -14.65 0.40
C SER A 157 -7.08 -14.87 1.77
N TRP A 158 -7.54 -15.90 2.48
CA TRP A 158 -6.89 -16.36 3.71
C TRP A 158 -5.41 -16.74 3.51
N MET A 159 -5.06 -17.32 2.36
CA MET A 159 -3.66 -17.62 2.02
C MET A 159 -2.83 -16.36 1.79
N HIS A 160 -3.40 -15.31 1.20
CA HIS A 160 -2.74 -14.02 0.99
C HIS A 160 -2.46 -13.33 2.35
N TYR A 161 -3.47 -13.31 3.24
CA TYR A 161 -3.34 -12.84 4.63
C TYR A 161 -2.28 -13.63 5.43
N PHE A 162 -2.31 -14.97 5.35
CA PHE A 162 -1.34 -15.82 6.04
C PHE A 162 0.08 -15.72 5.46
N SER A 163 0.21 -15.45 4.16
CA SER A 163 1.49 -15.19 3.50
C SER A 163 2.12 -13.90 4.01
N ALA A 164 1.33 -12.83 4.04
CA ALA A 164 1.73 -11.54 4.61
C ALA A 164 2.16 -11.65 6.09
N TYR A 165 1.44 -12.40 6.92
CA TYR A 165 1.86 -12.69 8.30
C TYR A 165 3.18 -13.48 8.34
N SER A 166 3.29 -14.54 7.53
CA SER A 166 4.47 -15.41 7.50
C SER A 166 5.73 -14.67 7.09
N LEU A 167 5.63 -13.80 6.08
CA LEU A 167 6.73 -12.99 5.55
C LEU A 167 7.04 -11.79 6.46
N GLY A 168 6.02 -11.17 7.08
CA GLY A 168 6.20 -10.15 8.11
C GLY A 168 6.91 -10.68 9.36
N ARG A 169 6.62 -11.93 9.75
CA ARG A 169 7.36 -12.62 10.82
C ARG A 169 8.83 -12.83 10.46
N LEU A 170 9.13 -13.27 9.23
CA LEU A 170 10.51 -13.44 8.77
C LEU A 170 11.27 -12.10 8.72
N TYR A 171 10.61 -11.04 8.25
CA TYR A 171 11.15 -9.67 8.33
C TYR A 171 11.46 -9.25 9.77
N TRP A 172 10.51 -9.39 10.69
CA TRP A 172 10.70 -9.06 12.11
C TRP A 172 11.78 -9.90 12.81
N GLN A 173 11.96 -11.16 12.41
CA GLN A 173 13.07 -12.00 12.91
C GLN A 173 14.42 -11.53 12.33
N SER A 174 14.46 -11.06 11.08
CA SER A 174 15.67 -10.54 10.43
C SER A 174 16.06 -9.13 10.86
N SER A 175 15.13 -8.31 11.39
CA SER A 175 15.42 -6.91 11.74
C SER A 175 16.46 -6.77 12.85
N GLN A 176 16.64 -7.84 13.64
CA GLN A 176 17.65 -8.00 14.69
C GLN A 176 19.07 -8.27 14.16
N CYS A 177 19.27 -8.44 12.85
CA CYS A 177 20.60 -8.59 12.27
C CYS A 177 21.42 -7.29 12.38
N GLU A 178 22.58 -7.40 13.02
CA GLU A 178 23.54 -6.30 13.21
C GLU A 178 24.18 -5.83 11.89
N ASP A 179 24.37 -6.74 10.93
CA ASP A 179 25.03 -6.47 9.66
C ASP A 179 24.18 -6.79 8.41
N ASN A 180 24.53 -6.14 7.30
CA ASN A 180 23.79 -6.25 6.02
C ASN A 180 23.95 -7.63 5.34
N THR A 181 25.00 -8.39 5.62
CA THR A 181 25.23 -9.73 5.04
C THR A 181 24.26 -10.73 5.67
N SER A 182 24.22 -10.79 7.01
CA SER A 182 23.26 -11.64 7.73
C SER A 182 21.82 -11.28 7.39
N LEU A 183 21.51 -9.97 7.27
CA LEU A 183 20.20 -9.49 6.86
C LEU A 183 19.82 -9.93 5.44
N ARG A 184 20.76 -9.82 4.48
CA ARG A 184 20.58 -10.26 3.09
C ARG A 184 20.37 -11.77 3.01
N GLU A 185 21.19 -12.57 3.68
CA GLU A 185 21.02 -14.03 3.71
C GLU A 185 19.67 -14.44 4.31
N ALA A 186 19.27 -13.84 5.43
CA ALA A 186 17.98 -14.13 6.07
C ALA A 186 16.79 -13.85 5.14
N LEU A 187 16.81 -12.71 4.43
CA LEU A 187 15.71 -12.27 3.57
C LEU A 187 15.74 -12.88 2.16
N THR A 188 16.89 -13.35 1.65
CA THR A 188 16.97 -14.11 0.38
C THR A 188 16.60 -15.59 0.55
N LEU A 189 16.85 -16.19 1.73
CA LEU A 189 16.63 -17.62 1.95
C LEU A 189 15.20 -17.98 2.39
N TYR A 190 14.42 -17.01 2.90
CA TYR A 190 13.03 -17.18 3.37
C TYR A 190 12.80 -18.38 4.31
N LYS A 191 13.81 -18.77 5.12
CA LYS A 191 13.78 -20.04 5.87
C LYS A 191 12.84 -19.96 7.08
N TYR A 192 11.80 -20.78 7.05
CA TYR A 192 10.96 -21.01 8.24
C TYR A 192 11.78 -21.62 9.39
N ASP A 193 11.64 -21.05 10.59
CA ASP A 193 12.01 -21.72 11.84
C ASP A 193 11.02 -22.88 12.17
N SER A 194 11.17 -23.48 13.35
CA SER A 194 10.32 -24.60 13.79
C SER A 194 8.86 -24.20 14.02
N ALA A 195 8.58 -22.94 14.39
CA ALA A 195 7.23 -22.44 14.59
C ALA A 195 6.57 -22.07 13.24
N GLY A 196 7.29 -21.38 12.36
CA GLY A 196 6.84 -21.07 11.00
C GLY A 196 6.53 -22.33 10.19
N SER A 197 7.39 -23.34 10.31
CA SER A 197 7.15 -24.68 9.73
C SER A 197 5.83 -25.27 10.23
N ARG A 198 5.58 -25.25 11.54
CA ARG A 198 4.36 -25.79 12.15
C ARG A 198 3.11 -25.02 11.73
N MET A 199 3.13 -23.68 11.79
CA MET A 199 2.00 -22.84 11.37
C MET A 199 1.62 -23.11 9.91
N PHE A 200 2.60 -23.27 9.01
CA PHE A 200 2.35 -23.66 7.63
C PHE A 200 1.80 -25.10 7.49
N GLU A 201 2.39 -26.05 8.21
CA GLU A 201 1.99 -27.47 8.21
C GLU A 201 0.57 -27.69 8.78
N GLU A 202 0.13 -26.90 9.75
CA GLU A 202 -1.22 -26.99 10.35
C GLU A 202 -2.28 -26.16 9.59
N LEU A 203 -1.97 -24.92 9.17
CA LEU A 203 -2.98 -24.01 8.61
C LEU A 203 -3.16 -24.10 7.09
N ALA A 204 -2.07 -24.42 6.35
CA ALA A 204 -2.04 -24.34 4.89
C ALA A 204 -1.84 -25.71 4.20
N ALA A 205 -0.94 -26.55 4.72
CA ALA A 205 -0.51 -27.79 4.07
C ALA A 205 -1.05 -29.10 4.69
N GLY A 206 -1.75 -29.03 5.83
CA GLY A 206 -2.33 -30.19 6.50
C GLY A 206 -3.43 -30.87 5.68
N SER A 207 -3.88 -32.05 6.11
CA SER A 207 -5.02 -32.76 5.50
C SER A 207 -6.28 -31.91 5.45
N ASP A 208 -6.50 -31.15 6.53
CA ASP A 208 -7.74 -30.44 6.80
C ASP A 208 -7.72 -29.01 6.23
N ARG A 209 -6.55 -28.54 5.77
CA ARG A 209 -6.28 -27.23 5.13
C ARG A 209 -7.12 -26.10 5.71
N PHE A 210 -6.94 -25.80 7.00
CA PHE A 210 -7.79 -24.86 7.76
C PHE A 210 -8.24 -23.64 6.95
N TYR A 211 -7.31 -22.88 6.35
CA TYR A 211 -7.64 -21.69 5.58
C TYR A 211 -8.40 -21.93 4.26
N ALA A 212 -8.29 -23.11 3.64
CA ALA A 212 -9.08 -23.50 2.48
C ALA A 212 -10.54 -23.87 2.84
N THR A 213 -10.83 -24.13 4.12
CA THR A 213 -12.20 -24.42 4.58
C THR A 213 -13.03 -23.17 4.88
N LEU A 214 -12.39 -21.99 4.89
CA LEU A 214 -13.01 -20.73 5.27
C LEU A 214 -13.29 -19.85 4.05
N PRO A 215 -14.49 -19.26 3.91
CA PRO A 215 -14.71 -18.23 2.91
C PRO A 215 -13.90 -16.96 3.24
N TRP A 216 -13.43 -16.27 2.21
CA TRP A 216 -12.93 -14.89 2.31
C TRP A 216 -14.01 -13.97 1.73
N GLN A 217 -14.69 -13.22 2.59
CA GLN A 217 -15.88 -12.44 2.22
C GLN A 217 -16.11 -11.28 3.20
N PRO A 218 -16.74 -10.17 2.78
CA PRO A 218 -17.07 -9.08 3.70
C PRO A 218 -18.03 -9.54 4.80
N LEU A 219 -17.91 -8.94 5.99
CA LEU A 219 -18.89 -9.15 7.06
C LEU A 219 -20.25 -8.55 6.66
N THR A 220 -21.31 -9.34 6.76
CA THR A 220 -22.68 -8.91 6.42
C THR A 220 -23.25 -7.96 7.46
N VAL A 221 -22.85 -8.12 8.73
CA VAL A 221 -23.28 -7.26 9.84
C VAL A 221 -22.08 -6.81 10.67
N GLN A 222 -21.73 -5.53 10.56
CA GLN A 222 -20.77 -4.90 11.46
C GLN A 222 -21.36 -4.82 12.88
N PRO A 223 -20.62 -5.24 13.92
CA PRO A 223 -21.05 -5.08 15.31
C PRO A 223 -21.00 -3.61 15.73
N GLU A 224 -21.95 -3.19 16.55
CA GLU A 224 -21.89 -1.91 17.28
C GLU A 224 -20.73 -1.91 18.28
N CYS A 225 -20.20 -0.72 18.60
CA CYS A 225 -19.16 -0.58 19.62
C CYS A 225 -19.77 -0.86 21.01
N PRO A 226 -19.28 -1.85 21.79
CA PRO A 226 -19.79 -2.13 23.14
C PRO A 226 -19.54 -0.96 24.09
N VAL A 227 -20.41 -0.76 25.08
CA VAL A 227 -20.30 0.36 26.04
C VAL A 227 -18.97 0.32 26.81
N THR A 228 -18.51 -0.89 27.14
CA THR A 228 -17.19 -1.21 27.70
C THR A 228 -16.00 -0.70 26.88
N LEU A 229 -16.16 -0.49 25.57
CA LEU A 229 -15.15 0.17 24.72
C LEU A 229 -15.50 1.63 24.41
N LYS A 230 -16.76 2.09 24.55
CA LYS A 230 -17.13 3.51 24.38
C LYS A 230 -16.40 4.43 25.38
N ASP A 231 -16.18 3.99 26.62
CA ASP A 231 -15.42 4.76 27.62
C ASP A 231 -13.89 4.72 27.39
N VAL A 232 -13.39 3.69 26.71
CA VAL A 232 -11.99 3.64 26.22
C VAL A 232 -11.85 4.45 24.92
N ARG A 233 -12.96 4.69 24.23
CA ARG A 233 -13.14 5.67 23.16
C ARG A 233 -13.33 7.10 23.68
N ARG A 234 -12.85 7.40 24.90
CA ARG A 234 -12.29 8.73 25.19
C ARG A 234 -11.33 9.08 24.05
N PRO A 235 -11.33 10.31 23.53
CA PRO A 235 -10.24 10.73 22.66
C PRO A 235 -8.91 10.52 23.40
N MET A 236 -7.81 10.33 22.66
CA MET A 236 -6.49 10.54 23.25
C MET A 236 -6.54 11.87 23.99
N LYS A 237 -6.21 11.87 25.29
CA LYS A 237 -6.34 13.08 26.13
C LYS A 237 -5.73 14.23 25.36
N THR A 238 -6.51 15.28 25.12
CA THR A 238 -6.01 16.45 24.37
C THR A 238 -4.78 16.99 25.09
N CYS A 239 -3.90 17.69 24.38
CA CYS A 239 -2.71 18.31 24.98
C CYS A 239 -3.05 19.08 26.27
N TRP A 240 -4.15 19.85 26.24
CA TRP A 240 -4.79 20.52 27.36
C TRP A 240 -5.15 19.58 28.54
N GLN A 241 -5.78 18.43 28.27
CA GLN A 241 -6.13 17.40 29.28
C GLN A 241 -4.94 16.58 29.80
N ILE A 242 -3.81 16.53 29.07
CA ILE A 242 -2.56 15.94 29.56
C ILE A 242 -1.82 16.94 30.46
N LEU A 243 -1.87 18.23 30.11
CA LEU A 243 -1.31 19.34 30.88
C LEU A 243 -2.18 19.79 32.08
N GLU A 244 -3.44 19.35 32.13
CA GLU A 244 -4.46 19.76 33.12
C GLU A 244 -4.72 21.28 33.16
N ILE A 245 -4.83 21.87 31.97
CA ILE A 245 -5.25 23.26 31.73
C ILE A 245 -6.39 23.31 30.70
N GLU A 246 -7.07 24.46 30.62
CA GLU A 246 -7.98 24.76 29.52
C GLU A 246 -7.21 25.17 28.25
N SER A 247 -7.87 25.19 27.09
CA SER A 247 -7.26 25.60 25.82
C SER A 247 -6.83 27.08 25.88
N THR A 248 -5.60 27.38 25.46
CA THR A 248 -5.08 28.75 25.53
C THR A 248 -3.98 29.01 24.51
N THR A 249 -3.92 30.23 23.97
CA THR A 249 -2.80 30.72 23.16
C THR A 249 -1.64 31.27 24.00
N GLN A 250 -1.77 31.32 25.33
CA GLN A 250 -0.75 31.89 26.21
C GLN A 250 0.37 30.88 26.52
N ILE A 251 1.43 30.92 25.70
CA ILE A 251 2.64 30.06 25.78
C ILE A 251 3.21 29.91 27.20
N ASP A 252 3.19 30.97 28.02
CA ASP A 252 3.72 30.90 29.39
C ASP A 252 2.86 30.05 30.35
N ILE A 253 1.53 29.98 30.14
CA ILE A 253 0.65 29.07 30.88
C ILE A 253 0.97 27.61 30.51
N ILE A 254 1.13 27.35 29.21
CA ILE A 254 1.48 26.03 28.66
C ILE A 254 2.82 25.53 29.23
N ARG A 255 3.82 26.42 29.24
CA ARG A 255 5.15 26.14 29.82
C ARG A 255 5.11 25.88 31.32
N GLN A 256 4.32 26.66 32.07
CA GLN A 256 4.16 26.45 33.52
C GLN A 256 3.46 25.11 33.82
N ALA A 257 2.42 24.75 33.06
CA ALA A 257 1.72 23.47 33.21
C ALA A 257 2.63 22.26 32.94
N TYR A 258 3.44 22.31 31.87
CA TYR A 258 4.44 21.27 31.58
C TYR A 258 5.48 21.13 32.70
N LEU A 259 6.07 22.25 33.15
CA LEU A 259 7.08 22.24 34.22
C LEU A 259 6.54 21.76 35.57
N ALA A 260 5.28 22.06 35.89
CA ALA A 260 4.63 21.58 37.12
C ALA A 260 4.43 20.05 37.14
N ARG A 261 4.30 19.42 35.97
CA ARG A 261 4.04 17.97 35.82
C ARG A 261 5.29 17.14 35.59
N LEU A 262 6.37 17.76 35.11
CA LEU A 262 7.67 17.12 34.86
C LEU A 262 8.19 16.24 36.03
N PRO A 263 8.01 16.59 37.32
CA PRO A 263 8.45 15.74 38.44
C PRO A 263 7.64 14.45 38.66
N LEU A 264 6.48 14.30 38.01
CA LEU A 264 5.57 13.17 38.19
C LEU A 264 5.85 12.01 37.22
N CYS A 265 6.45 12.30 36.05
CA CYS A 265 6.78 11.33 35.02
C CYS A 265 8.30 11.36 34.74
N HIS A 266 9.09 10.66 35.55
CA HIS A 266 10.55 10.66 35.41
C HIS A 266 11.01 9.67 34.31
N PRO A 267 11.92 10.05 33.38
CA PRO A 267 12.30 9.21 32.23
C PRO A 267 12.80 7.80 32.55
N GLU A 268 13.34 7.57 33.75
CA GLU A 268 13.87 6.27 34.19
C GLU A 268 12.83 5.36 34.88
N THR A 269 11.66 5.90 35.27
CA THR A 269 10.62 5.16 36.01
C THR A 269 9.26 5.16 35.32
N ASP A 270 9.00 6.17 34.49
CA ASP A 270 7.83 6.27 33.61
C ASP A 270 8.25 6.91 32.26
N PRO A 271 8.91 6.15 31.37
CA PRO A 271 9.35 6.65 30.06
C PRO A 271 8.16 7.04 29.16
N GLN A 272 7.02 6.35 29.32
CA GLN A 272 5.85 6.49 28.45
C GLN A 272 4.99 7.70 28.83
N GLY A 273 4.77 7.95 30.13
CA GLY A 273 4.16 9.18 30.61
C GLY A 273 5.04 10.40 30.36
N PHE A 274 6.38 10.28 30.44
CA PHE A 274 7.29 11.36 30.04
C PHE A 274 7.14 11.69 28.54
N LYS A 275 7.12 10.67 27.67
CA LYS A 275 6.89 10.85 26.23
C LYS A 275 5.53 11.52 25.96
N ALA A 276 4.46 11.04 26.59
CA ALA A 276 3.11 11.58 26.41
C ALA A 276 2.97 13.03 26.92
N LEU A 277 3.53 13.35 28.08
CA LEU A 277 3.56 14.71 28.63
C LEU A 277 4.34 15.68 27.72
N ARG A 278 5.42 15.20 27.10
CA ARG A 278 6.22 15.99 26.17
C ARG A 278 5.52 16.22 24.82
N GLN A 279 4.94 15.19 24.22
CA GLN A 279 4.14 15.32 23.00
C GLN A 279 2.95 16.27 23.21
N ALA A 280 2.31 16.21 24.39
CA ALA A 280 1.26 17.16 24.76
C ALA A 280 1.74 18.61 24.85
N TYR A 281 2.92 18.85 25.42
CA TYR A 281 3.50 20.20 25.47
C TYR A 281 3.86 20.73 24.07
N GLU A 282 4.45 19.88 23.23
CA GLU A 282 4.85 20.25 21.86
C GLU A 282 3.62 20.54 20.97
N GLU A 283 2.53 19.76 21.10
CA GLU A 283 1.27 20.00 20.37
C GLU A 283 0.46 21.19 20.94
N ALA A 284 0.46 21.42 22.26
CA ALA A 284 -0.15 22.61 22.85
C ALA A 284 0.51 23.91 22.36
N LEU A 285 1.84 23.91 22.17
CA LEU A 285 2.54 25.04 21.57
C LEU A 285 2.15 25.24 20.10
N ARG A 286 1.98 24.16 19.32
CA ARG A 286 1.54 24.24 17.92
C ARG A 286 0.17 24.92 17.79
N LEU A 287 -0.81 24.44 18.57
CA LEU A 287 -2.18 24.99 18.60
C LEU A 287 -2.27 26.40 19.21
N ALA A 288 -1.26 26.83 19.98
CA ALA A 288 -1.17 28.19 20.50
C ALA A 288 -0.57 29.20 19.50
N VAL A 289 0.13 28.72 18.47
CA VAL A 289 0.71 29.55 17.39
C VAL A 289 -0.24 29.62 16.20
N ASN A 290 -0.85 28.49 15.80
CA ASN A 290 -1.93 28.45 14.80
C ASN A 290 -3.23 28.00 15.50
N PRO A 291 -4.08 28.93 15.98
CA PRO A 291 -5.47 28.64 16.29
C PRO A 291 -6.20 28.13 15.03
N VAL A 292 -7.21 27.29 15.20
CA VAL A 292 -8.09 26.92 14.09
C VAL A 292 -8.94 28.15 13.72
N GLU A 293 -8.81 28.64 12.50
CA GLU A 293 -9.61 29.75 12.00
C GLU A 293 -11.03 29.27 11.69
N GLU A 294 -11.98 29.64 12.54
CA GLU A 294 -13.40 29.62 12.18
C GLU A 294 -13.64 30.80 11.22
N ALA A 295 -13.79 30.49 9.93
CA ALA A 295 -13.85 31.49 8.86
C ALA A 295 -15.10 32.38 8.96
N ASP A 296 -14.91 33.68 9.19
CA ASP A 296 -15.99 34.66 9.37
C ASP A 296 -15.53 36.10 8.95
N ASP A 297 -15.28 36.33 7.65
CA ASP A 297 -15.05 37.70 7.12
C ASP A 297 -15.42 37.92 5.61
N GLU A 298 -16.48 37.28 5.10
CA GLU A 298 -17.07 37.61 3.78
C GLU A 298 -18.00 38.85 3.81
N GLU A 299 -17.58 40.02 4.34
CA GLU A 299 -18.33 41.28 4.08
C GLU A 299 -17.53 42.62 4.22
N LYS A 300 -16.44 42.81 3.46
CA LYS A 300 -15.98 44.08 2.83
C LYS A 300 -15.09 43.73 1.63
N ASP A 301 -15.28 44.23 0.41
CA ASP A 301 -15.33 45.67 0.13
C ASP A 301 -16.01 45.94 -1.22
N ALA A 302 -17.03 46.80 -1.25
CA ALA A 302 -17.67 47.27 -2.48
C ALA A 302 -16.88 48.41 -3.16
N ALA A 303 -15.54 48.30 -3.14
CA ALA A 303 -14.66 49.12 -3.95
C ALA A 303 -14.81 48.75 -5.43
N ALA A 304 -14.45 49.66 -6.33
CA ALA A 304 -14.45 49.36 -7.76
C ALA A 304 -13.31 48.38 -8.09
N GLU A 305 -13.62 47.08 -8.13
CA GLU A 305 -12.68 45.98 -8.44
C GLU A 305 -11.76 46.37 -9.62
N HIS A 306 -10.46 46.15 -9.42
CA HIS A 306 -9.43 46.58 -10.35
C HIS A 306 -9.62 45.96 -11.74
N GLU A 307 -9.46 46.75 -12.81
CA GLU A 307 -9.81 46.35 -14.18
C GLU A 307 -9.11 45.07 -14.63
N ILE A 308 -7.83 44.90 -14.26
CA ILE A 308 -7.05 43.69 -14.56
C ILE A 308 -7.61 42.44 -13.85
N LEU A 309 -8.13 42.55 -12.62
CA LEU A 309 -8.71 41.41 -11.91
C LEU A 309 -10.01 40.96 -12.57
N ARG A 310 -10.85 41.92 -12.99
CA ARG A 310 -12.06 41.65 -13.77
C ARG A 310 -11.74 41.04 -15.13
N ALA A 311 -10.72 41.55 -15.82
CA ALA A 311 -10.26 41.01 -17.11
C ALA A 311 -9.74 39.57 -16.95
N PHE A 312 -9.08 39.27 -15.82
CA PHE A 312 -8.63 37.92 -15.51
C PHE A 312 -9.80 36.96 -15.23
N ARG A 313 -10.76 37.36 -14.39
CA ARG A 313 -12.02 36.59 -14.18
C ARG A 313 -12.76 36.36 -15.51
N THR A 314 -12.85 37.38 -16.36
CA THR A 314 -13.45 37.28 -17.70
C THR A 314 -12.71 36.29 -18.63
N LEU A 315 -11.37 36.17 -18.51
CA LEU A 315 -10.58 35.17 -19.22
C LEU A 315 -10.88 33.75 -18.71
N LEU A 316 -11.03 33.58 -17.39
CA LEU A 316 -11.32 32.29 -16.75
C LEU A 316 -12.77 31.83 -16.98
N ASP A 317 -13.73 32.75 -17.05
CA ASP A 317 -15.13 32.49 -17.40
C ASP A 317 -15.32 32.16 -18.90
N SER A 318 -14.33 32.45 -19.76
CA SER A 318 -14.45 32.25 -21.21
C SER A 318 -14.53 30.77 -21.59
N GLU A 319 -15.56 30.42 -22.36
CA GLU A 319 -15.81 29.05 -22.83
C GLU A 319 -14.67 28.47 -23.68
N SER A 320 -13.90 29.33 -24.38
CA SER A 320 -12.73 28.93 -25.18
C SER A 320 -11.39 29.35 -24.59
N ASP A 321 -11.32 30.52 -23.96
CA ASP A 321 -10.04 31.21 -23.81
C ASP A 321 -9.28 30.80 -22.54
N ARG A 322 -9.99 30.30 -21.51
CA ARG A 322 -9.39 29.86 -20.24
C ARG A 322 -8.34 28.75 -20.41
N PHE A 323 -8.46 27.94 -21.47
CA PHE A 323 -7.53 26.87 -21.84
C PHE A 323 -6.54 27.25 -22.97
N GLN A 324 -6.56 28.48 -23.50
CA GLN A 324 -5.66 28.87 -24.59
C GLN A 324 -4.45 29.67 -24.12
N PRO A 325 -3.21 29.15 -24.28
CA PRO A 325 -1.98 29.92 -24.06
C PRO A 325 -1.95 31.25 -24.83
N SER A 326 -2.57 31.29 -26.02
CA SER A 326 -2.65 32.52 -26.84
C SER A 326 -3.52 33.62 -26.21
N ALA A 327 -4.47 33.28 -25.35
CA ALA A 327 -5.33 34.24 -24.65
C ALA A 327 -4.66 34.74 -23.37
N TRP A 328 -4.07 33.82 -22.59
CA TRP A 328 -3.23 34.15 -21.43
C TRP A 328 -2.05 35.06 -21.82
N GLN A 329 -1.41 34.83 -22.96
CA GLN A 329 -0.37 35.73 -23.49
C GLN A 329 -0.91 37.13 -23.85
N LYS A 330 -2.15 37.26 -24.35
CA LYS A 330 -2.78 38.58 -24.60
C LYS A 330 -3.10 39.29 -23.28
N PHE A 331 -3.58 38.57 -22.27
CA PHE A 331 -3.79 39.10 -20.92
C PHE A 331 -2.47 39.57 -20.29
N ILE A 332 -1.39 38.79 -20.41
CA ILE A 332 -0.05 39.20 -19.97
C ILE A 332 0.45 40.43 -20.75
N GLN A 333 0.16 40.56 -22.04
CA GLN A 333 0.46 41.77 -22.81
C GLN A 333 -0.35 42.99 -22.34
N GLN A 334 -1.61 42.81 -21.92
CA GLN A 334 -2.41 43.87 -21.30
C GLN A 334 -1.87 44.25 -19.90
N LEU A 335 -1.51 43.28 -19.07
CA LEU A 335 -0.85 43.51 -17.77
C LEU A 335 0.46 44.31 -17.94
N ASN A 336 1.22 44.04 -19.00
CA ASN A 336 2.47 44.73 -19.34
C ASN A 336 2.30 46.19 -19.82
N THR A 337 1.08 46.72 -19.95
CA THR A 337 0.88 48.17 -20.21
C THR A 337 0.85 49.01 -18.93
N TRP A 338 0.73 48.37 -17.76
CA TRP A 338 0.71 49.01 -16.44
C TRP A 338 2.13 49.21 -15.89
N ASN A 339 2.26 50.03 -14.85
CA ASN A 339 3.55 50.29 -14.23
C ASN A 339 3.94 49.15 -13.25
N MET A 340 5.23 49.01 -12.93
CA MET A 340 5.73 47.90 -12.09
C MET A 340 5.13 47.89 -10.68
N GLU A 341 4.91 49.05 -10.06
CA GLU A 341 4.33 49.15 -8.71
C GLU A 341 2.85 48.73 -8.71
N ASP A 342 2.11 49.00 -9.79
CA ASP A 342 0.72 48.53 -9.96
C ASP A 342 0.69 47.00 -10.16
N VAL A 343 1.58 46.46 -11.01
CA VAL A 343 1.64 45.03 -11.31
C VAL A 343 2.07 44.21 -10.09
N ASP A 344 2.97 44.72 -9.26
CA ASP A 344 3.40 44.04 -8.05
C ASP A 344 2.30 44.00 -6.97
N GLN A 345 1.45 45.04 -6.87
CA GLN A 345 0.24 45.02 -6.03
C GLN A 345 -0.79 43.98 -6.51
N LEU A 346 -0.84 43.69 -7.81
CA LEU A 346 -1.75 42.71 -8.40
C LEU A 346 -1.24 41.25 -8.31
N ARG A 347 0.01 41.03 -7.87
CA ARG A 347 0.68 39.72 -7.88
C ARG A 347 -0.12 38.62 -7.19
N TRP A 348 -0.49 38.86 -5.94
CA TRP A 348 -1.19 37.88 -5.11
C TRP A 348 -2.71 37.86 -5.32
N PRO A 349 -3.41 38.99 -5.55
CA PRO A 349 -4.79 38.97 -6.00
C PRO A 349 -5.02 38.17 -7.30
N LEU A 350 -4.07 38.19 -8.25
CA LEU A 350 -4.13 37.32 -9.44
C LEU A 350 -3.81 35.85 -9.13
N CYS A 351 -3.05 35.56 -8.08
CA CYS A 351 -2.78 34.19 -7.62
C CYS A 351 -4.03 33.59 -6.95
N ALA A 352 -4.66 34.32 -6.01
CA ALA A 352 -5.88 33.89 -5.33
C ALA A 352 -7.01 33.58 -6.32
N ILE A 353 -7.27 34.47 -7.29
CA ILE A 353 -8.26 34.23 -8.36
C ILE A 353 -7.95 32.98 -9.19
N ALA A 354 -6.67 32.61 -9.33
CA ALA A 354 -6.27 31.39 -10.02
C ALA A 354 -6.46 30.13 -9.15
N ILE A 355 -6.32 30.22 -7.82
CA ILE A 355 -6.65 29.11 -6.90
C ILE A 355 -8.17 28.89 -6.82
N GLU A 356 -8.95 29.98 -6.75
CA GLU A 356 -10.42 29.96 -6.80
C GLU A 356 -10.98 29.32 -8.11
N ALA A 357 -10.18 29.23 -9.17
CA ALA A 357 -10.62 28.85 -10.51
C ALA A 357 -10.81 27.32 -10.68
N ARG A 358 -12.04 26.85 -10.44
CA ARG A 358 -12.47 25.43 -10.58
C ARG A 358 -12.05 24.73 -11.89
N TYR A 359 -11.89 25.45 -13.01
CA TYR A 359 -11.55 24.89 -14.32
C TYR A 359 -10.35 25.61 -14.95
N LEU A 360 -9.22 25.58 -14.26
CA LEU A 360 -7.96 26.17 -14.69
C LEU A 360 -7.09 25.21 -15.54
N SER A 361 -6.43 25.73 -16.58
CA SER A 361 -5.25 25.08 -17.17
C SER A 361 -3.99 25.51 -16.42
N LEU A 362 -3.33 24.56 -15.75
CA LEU A 362 -2.07 24.74 -15.05
C LEU A 362 -0.93 25.11 -16.03
N ASN A 363 -0.98 24.59 -17.26
CA ASN A 363 -0.04 24.96 -18.33
C ASN A 363 -0.24 26.40 -18.85
N CYS A 364 -1.42 26.99 -18.63
CA CYS A 364 -1.66 28.41 -18.89
C CYS A 364 -1.33 29.28 -17.68
N ALA A 365 -1.64 28.80 -16.47
CA ALA A 365 -1.31 29.45 -15.20
C ALA A 365 0.21 29.63 -15.01
N SER A 366 1.01 28.66 -15.44
CA SER A 366 2.48 28.76 -15.41
C SER A 366 3.01 30.01 -16.13
N LEU A 367 2.40 30.43 -17.24
CA LEU A 367 2.79 31.65 -17.99
C LEU A 367 2.61 32.91 -17.13
N LEU A 368 1.57 32.93 -16.29
CA LEU A 368 1.31 34.04 -15.37
C LEU A 368 2.20 33.93 -14.12
N ALA A 369 2.44 32.72 -13.61
CA ALA A 369 3.34 32.43 -12.50
C ALA A 369 4.80 32.82 -12.80
N GLU A 370 5.28 32.53 -14.01
CA GLU A 370 6.58 32.99 -14.52
C GLU A 370 6.61 34.53 -14.62
N ARG A 371 5.59 35.14 -15.24
CA ARG A 371 5.54 36.61 -15.40
C ARG A 371 5.52 37.34 -14.06
N LEU A 372 4.81 36.82 -13.07
CA LEU A 372 4.65 37.43 -11.75
C LEU A 372 5.69 36.96 -10.72
N ASN A 373 6.54 36.00 -11.09
CA ASN A 373 7.54 35.34 -10.24
C ASN A 373 6.95 34.79 -8.92
N TRP A 374 5.78 34.14 -8.96
CA TRP A 374 5.12 33.60 -7.75
C TRP A 374 6.05 32.66 -6.94
N HIS A 375 6.93 31.91 -7.62
CA HIS A 375 7.94 31.03 -7.01
C HIS A 375 9.12 31.73 -6.31
N SER A 376 9.16 33.07 -6.24
CA SER A 376 10.34 33.83 -5.76
C SER A 376 10.04 34.86 -4.68
N PHE A 377 8.80 34.93 -4.17
CA PHE A 377 8.39 35.83 -3.10
C PHE A 377 7.61 35.06 -2.03
N ASN A 378 8.08 35.14 -0.78
CA ASN A 378 7.41 34.51 0.37
C ASN A 378 6.39 35.43 1.04
N ASP A 379 6.50 36.75 0.84
CA ASP A 379 5.58 37.75 1.42
C ASP A 379 4.23 37.75 0.66
N SER A 380 3.41 36.72 0.88
CA SER A 380 2.02 36.62 0.43
C SER A 380 1.05 37.04 1.54
N GLU A 381 1.05 38.34 1.88
CA GLU A 381 0.13 38.90 2.89
C GLU A 381 -1.34 38.57 2.55
N GLY A 382 -2.05 37.90 3.47
CA GLY A 382 -3.47 37.57 3.32
C GLY A 382 -3.77 36.33 2.47
N MET A 383 -2.80 35.43 2.25
CA MET A 383 -2.98 34.18 1.51
C MET A 383 -2.42 33.00 2.30
N ASP A 384 -3.14 31.87 2.34
CA ASP A 384 -2.67 30.67 3.04
C ASP A 384 -1.40 30.09 2.39
N GLU A 385 -0.42 29.73 3.22
CA GLU A 385 0.90 29.29 2.77
C GLU A 385 0.88 27.83 2.25
N GLU A 386 0.07 26.95 2.84
CA GLU A 386 -0.04 25.54 2.44
C GLU A 386 -0.79 25.39 1.11
N GLU A 387 -1.91 26.12 0.93
CA GLU A 387 -2.67 26.17 -0.32
C GLU A 387 -1.86 26.82 -1.46
N ARG A 388 -1.15 27.92 -1.18
CA ARG A 388 -0.21 28.57 -2.12
C ARG A 388 0.86 27.60 -2.60
N GLU A 389 1.51 26.86 -1.69
CA GLU A 389 2.58 25.93 -2.06
C GLU A 389 2.05 24.71 -2.83
N ALA A 390 0.93 24.13 -2.40
CA ALA A 390 0.27 23.03 -3.12
C ALA A 390 -0.15 23.43 -4.55
N PHE A 391 -0.58 24.69 -4.75
CA PHE A 391 -0.92 25.22 -6.07
C PHE A 391 0.30 25.43 -6.97
N LEU A 392 1.43 25.91 -6.41
CA LEU A 392 2.68 26.04 -7.17
C LEU A 392 3.27 24.68 -7.54
N GLU A 393 3.21 23.67 -6.65
CA GLU A 393 3.53 22.28 -7.01
C GLU A 393 2.63 21.73 -8.13
N ALA A 394 1.33 22.05 -8.11
CA ALA A 394 0.41 21.67 -9.17
C ALA A 394 0.78 22.33 -10.52
N ILE A 395 1.07 23.63 -10.52
CA ILE A 395 1.57 24.35 -11.71
C ILE A 395 2.85 23.70 -12.25
N GLN A 396 3.78 23.29 -11.38
CA GLN A 396 5.02 22.62 -11.79
C GLN A 396 4.78 21.22 -12.40
N ALA A 397 3.75 20.48 -11.94
CA ALA A 397 3.35 19.20 -12.54
C ALA A 397 2.62 19.36 -13.90
N GLY A 398 1.98 20.51 -14.11
CA GLY A 398 1.22 20.86 -15.29
C GLY A 398 -0.07 20.04 -15.46
N ASP A 399 -0.83 20.34 -16.52
CA ASP A 399 -2.15 19.73 -16.73
C ASP A 399 -2.09 18.21 -16.88
N CYS A 400 -3.17 17.53 -16.49
CA CYS A 400 -3.27 16.08 -16.58
C CYS A 400 -3.25 15.58 -18.05
N PHE A 401 -3.73 16.41 -18.98
CA PHE A 401 -3.73 16.23 -20.45
C PHE A 401 -3.87 17.59 -21.17
N ASP A 402 -3.72 17.68 -22.49
CA ASP A 402 -3.93 18.92 -23.24
C ASP A 402 -5.42 19.31 -23.33
N PHE A 403 -5.82 20.36 -22.62
CA PHE A 403 -7.20 20.85 -22.61
C PHE A 403 -7.64 21.52 -23.92
N LEU A 404 -6.72 21.80 -24.86
CA LEU A 404 -7.09 22.24 -26.21
C LEU A 404 -7.89 21.16 -26.96
N SER A 405 -7.67 19.88 -26.65
CA SER A 405 -8.45 18.75 -27.17
C SER A 405 -9.95 18.80 -26.81
N LEU A 406 -10.34 19.58 -25.80
CA LEU A 406 -11.71 19.72 -25.33
C LEU A 406 -12.51 20.80 -26.08
N LEU A 407 -11.85 21.70 -26.82
CA LEU A 407 -12.48 22.92 -27.33
C LEU A 407 -13.59 22.68 -28.38
N GLU A 408 -13.62 21.52 -29.02
CA GLU A 408 -14.69 21.14 -29.96
C GLU A 408 -15.96 20.62 -29.25
N TYR A 409 -15.89 20.36 -27.94
CA TYR A 409 -16.97 19.76 -27.15
C TYR A 409 -17.74 20.81 -26.31
N PRO A 410 -19.03 20.59 -25.99
CA PRO A 410 -19.81 21.50 -25.16
C PRO A 410 -19.19 21.68 -23.76
N VAL A 411 -19.20 22.91 -23.21
CA VAL A 411 -18.53 23.26 -21.94
C VAL A 411 -18.89 22.34 -20.77
N ALA A 412 -20.14 21.86 -20.67
CA ALA A 412 -20.53 20.90 -19.65
C ALA A 412 -19.73 19.59 -19.73
N LEU A 413 -19.43 19.09 -20.93
CA LEU A 413 -18.61 17.90 -21.16
C LEU A 413 -17.11 18.19 -20.98
N GLN A 414 -16.64 19.38 -21.37
CA GLN A 414 -15.27 19.82 -21.08
C GLN A 414 -15.01 19.78 -19.57
N ASN A 415 -15.85 20.49 -18.82
CA ASN A 415 -15.73 20.67 -17.37
C ASN A 415 -15.85 19.34 -16.63
N GLN A 416 -16.81 18.48 -17.01
CA GLN A 416 -16.97 17.14 -16.42
C GLN A 416 -15.75 16.24 -16.66
N THR A 417 -15.11 16.34 -17.83
CA THR A 417 -13.91 15.57 -18.20
C THR A 417 -12.67 16.07 -17.44
N VAL A 418 -12.50 17.38 -17.32
CA VAL A 418 -11.45 18.03 -16.51
C VAL A 418 -11.60 17.65 -15.03
N GLU A 419 -12.81 17.77 -14.47
CA GLU A 419 -13.09 17.47 -13.06
C GLU A 419 -12.84 15.99 -12.74
N TYR A 420 -13.25 15.06 -13.62
CA TYR A 420 -12.97 13.64 -13.45
C TYR A 420 -11.46 13.33 -13.44
N TYR A 421 -10.68 13.83 -14.41
CA TYR A 421 -9.27 13.47 -14.52
C TYR A 421 -8.37 14.16 -13.48
N PHE A 422 -8.67 15.39 -13.05
CA PHE A 422 -7.97 16.00 -11.91
C PHE A 422 -8.28 15.24 -10.61
N ALA A 423 -9.54 14.89 -10.37
CA ALA A 423 -9.92 14.15 -9.17
C ALA A 423 -9.32 12.72 -9.17
N LEU A 424 -9.25 12.05 -10.32
CA LEU A 424 -8.56 10.76 -10.48
C LEU A 424 -7.06 10.89 -10.23
N GLU A 425 -6.37 11.88 -10.79
CA GLU A 425 -4.94 12.08 -10.53
C GLU A 425 -4.66 12.39 -9.05
N ARG A 426 -5.45 13.25 -8.42
CA ARG A 426 -5.39 13.52 -6.98
C ARG A 426 -5.68 12.25 -6.16
N CYS A 427 -6.65 11.43 -6.57
CA CYS A 427 -6.94 10.15 -5.94
C CYS A 427 -5.74 9.19 -6.02
N CYS A 428 -5.14 9.03 -7.21
CA CYS A 428 -3.95 8.21 -7.42
C CYS A 428 -2.72 8.69 -6.65
N ARG A 429 -2.61 10.00 -6.38
CA ARG A 429 -1.46 10.60 -5.68
C ARG A 429 -1.60 10.59 -4.15
N TYR A 430 -2.77 10.92 -3.60
CA TYR A 430 -2.96 11.17 -2.17
C TYR A 430 -3.98 10.27 -1.47
N HIS A 431 -4.94 9.68 -2.20
CA HIS A 431 -6.01 8.85 -1.62
C HIS A 431 -6.13 7.49 -2.33
N PRO A 432 -5.02 6.75 -2.48
CA PRO A 432 -4.94 5.74 -3.52
C PRO A 432 -5.71 4.45 -3.20
N ASP A 433 -6.07 4.23 -1.93
CA ASP A 433 -7.02 3.19 -1.49
C ASP A 433 -8.40 3.31 -2.17
N TYR A 434 -8.74 4.46 -2.74
CA TYR A 434 -10.01 4.72 -3.46
C TYR A 434 -9.90 4.59 -4.98
N VAL A 435 -8.71 4.36 -5.56
CA VAL A 435 -8.50 4.40 -7.03
C VAL A 435 -9.34 3.36 -7.76
N THR A 436 -9.46 2.14 -7.23
CA THR A 436 -10.31 1.09 -7.81
C THR A 436 -11.79 1.49 -7.85
N ALA A 437 -12.25 2.23 -6.83
CA ALA A 437 -13.62 2.75 -6.80
C ALA A 437 -13.80 3.95 -7.75
N PHE A 438 -12.77 4.79 -7.89
CA PHE A 438 -12.79 5.96 -8.78
C PHE A 438 -12.78 5.56 -10.27
N LEU A 439 -11.92 4.60 -10.65
CA LEU A 439 -11.86 4.03 -12.00
C LEU A 439 -13.11 3.22 -12.39
N ALA A 440 -13.91 2.81 -11.40
CA ALA A 440 -15.19 2.13 -11.59
C ALA A 440 -16.40 3.09 -11.61
N MET A 441 -16.18 4.41 -11.58
CA MET A 441 -17.26 5.39 -11.73
C MET A 441 -17.74 5.45 -13.19
N GLU A 442 -19.06 5.47 -13.39
CA GLU A 442 -19.69 5.75 -14.68
C GLU A 442 -20.16 7.21 -14.74
N GLY A 443 -19.98 7.89 -15.88
CA GLY A 443 -20.49 9.24 -16.07
C GLY A 443 -20.14 9.86 -17.43
N PRO A 444 -20.62 11.10 -17.70
CA PRO A 444 -20.53 11.72 -19.01
C PRO A 444 -19.19 12.47 -19.19
N TRP A 445 -18.11 11.71 -19.31
CA TRP A 445 -16.81 12.16 -19.81
C TRP A 445 -16.34 11.22 -20.94
N PHE A 446 -15.27 11.61 -21.64
CA PHE A 446 -14.62 10.79 -22.66
C PHE A 446 -13.13 10.66 -22.36
N ILE A 447 -12.38 9.91 -23.18
CA ILE A 447 -10.91 9.87 -23.13
C ILE A 447 -10.38 10.84 -24.20
N PRO A 448 -9.79 12.00 -23.81
CA PRO A 448 -9.01 12.86 -24.70
C PRO A 448 -7.92 12.08 -25.45
N ASP A 449 -7.74 12.40 -26.73
CA ASP A 449 -6.64 11.84 -27.55
C ASP A 449 -5.32 12.53 -27.22
N ASP A 450 -4.78 12.19 -26.04
CA ASP A 450 -3.60 12.80 -25.45
C ASP A 450 -2.62 11.71 -24.96
N ALA A 451 -1.37 11.75 -25.44
CA ALA A 451 -0.36 10.75 -25.15
C ALA A 451 0.09 10.73 -23.66
N LYS A 452 0.03 11.85 -22.95
CA LYS A 452 0.34 11.94 -21.50
C LYS A 452 -0.76 11.23 -20.71
N LEU A 453 -2.02 11.51 -21.01
CA LEU A 453 -3.20 10.89 -20.39
C LEU A 453 -3.27 9.40 -20.67
N HIS A 454 -3.07 9.01 -21.92
CA HIS A 454 -3.02 7.62 -22.37
C HIS A 454 -1.98 6.80 -21.58
N ARG A 455 -0.78 7.35 -21.35
CA ARG A 455 0.24 6.71 -20.50
C ARG A 455 -0.15 6.70 -19.01
N LYS A 456 -0.78 7.76 -18.48
CA LYS A 456 -1.34 7.77 -17.11
C LYS A 456 -2.43 6.71 -16.92
N LEU A 457 -3.34 6.55 -17.88
CA LEU A 457 -4.42 5.57 -17.85
C LEU A 457 -3.89 4.13 -17.88
N LEU A 458 -2.93 3.85 -18.77
CA LEU A 458 -2.22 2.56 -18.79
C LEU A 458 -1.63 2.21 -17.43
N ARG A 459 -1.01 3.17 -16.75
CA ARG A 459 -0.51 3.01 -15.38
C ARG A 459 -1.64 2.74 -14.37
N TRP A 460 -2.63 3.63 -14.30
CA TRP A 460 -3.68 3.57 -13.28
C TRP A 460 -4.51 2.28 -13.35
N TYR A 461 -4.98 1.90 -14.54
CA TYR A 461 -5.69 0.63 -14.73
C TYR A 461 -4.81 -0.58 -14.42
N SER A 462 -3.53 -0.55 -14.80
CA SER A 462 -2.62 -1.67 -14.55
C SER A 462 -2.23 -1.82 -13.07
N SER A 463 -2.18 -0.73 -12.29
CA SER A 463 -1.92 -0.81 -10.85
C SER A 463 -3.06 -1.46 -10.07
N VAL A 464 -4.31 -1.23 -10.49
CA VAL A 464 -5.49 -1.94 -9.96
C VAL A 464 -5.79 -3.26 -10.69
N GLN A 465 -4.82 -3.77 -11.47
CA GLN A 465 -4.87 -5.05 -12.20
C GLN A 465 -6.13 -5.23 -13.06
N THR A 466 -6.65 -4.13 -13.61
CA THR A 466 -7.88 -4.09 -14.39
C THR A 466 -7.56 -3.86 -15.86
N GLY A 467 -8.23 -4.60 -16.74
CA GLY A 467 -8.06 -4.52 -18.19
C GLY A 467 -9.03 -3.55 -18.84
N MET A 468 -8.51 -2.66 -19.68
CA MET A 468 -9.28 -1.76 -20.54
C MET A 468 -8.88 -2.01 -22.00
N ALA A 469 -9.78 -2.60 -22.78
CA ALA A 469 -9.49 -3.07 -24.14
C ALA A 469 -9.11 -1.91 -25.09
N GLU A 470 -9.69 -0.73 -24.84
CA GLU A 470 -9.46 0.54 -25.50
C GLU A 470 -8.01 1.03 -25.36
N LEU A 471 -7.31 0.63 -24.30
CA LEU A 471 -5.91 0.98 -24.07
C LEU A 471 -4.92 -0.01 -24.71
N ILE A 472 -5.37 -1.16 -25.24
CA ILE A 472 -4.48 -2.11 -25.94
C ILE A 472 -3.93 -1.52 -27.26
N PRO A 473 -4.73 -0.85 -28.12
CA PRO A 473 -4.20 -0.10 -29.27
C PRO A 473 -3.18 0.97 -28.86
N VAL A 474 -3.46 1.71 -27.79
CA VAL A 474 -2.59 2.76 -27.24
C VAL A 474 -1.23 2.19 -26.80
N ALA A 475 -1.22 1.09 -26.02
CA ALA A 475 0.02 0.44 -25.61
C ALA A 475 0.80 -0.16 -26.80
N LYS A 476 0.10 -0.66 -27.83
CA LYS A 476 0.74 -1.11 -29.08
C LYS A 476 1.40 0.04 -29.84
N GLN A 477 0.76 1.21 -29.90
CA GLN A 477 1.34 2.40 -30.53
C GLN A 477 2.57 2.88 -29.76
N TRP A 478 2.49 3.02 -28.43
CA TRP A 478 3.63 3.41 -27.59
C TRP A 478 4.82 2.44 -27.77
N GLN A 479 4.58 1.12 -27.80
CA GLN A 479 5.61 0.11 -28.08
C GLN A 479 6.20 0.18 -29.51
N MET A 480 5.50 0.78 -30.49
CA MET A 480 6.03 1.03 -31.84
C MET A 480 6.83 2.35 -31.92
N GLU A 481 6.43 3.36 -31.14
CA GLU A 481 7.11 4.66 -31.04
C GLU A 481 8.41 4.57 -30.21
N GLU A 482 8.39 3.78 -29.14
CA GLU A 482 9.51 3.60 -28.19
C GLU A 482 9.86 2.10 -28.02
N PRO A 483 10.46 1.44 -29.04
CA PRO A 483 10.66 -0.02 -29.03
C PRO A 483 11.49 -0.58 -27.88
N GLU A 484 12.41 0.23 -27.34
CA GLU A 484 13.36 -0.11 -26.28
C GLU A 484 12.84 0.22 -24.86
N SER A 485 11.64 0.80 -24.72
CA SER A 485 11.04 1.06 -23.41
C SER A 485 10.53 -0.23 -22.77
N GLU A 486 10.96 -0.48 -21.54
CA GLU A 486 10.47 -1.57 -20.71
C GLU A 486 9.03 -1.30 -20.25
N ASP A 487 8.72 -0.04 -19.94
CA ASP A 487 7.40 0.42 -19.51
C ASP A 487 6.35 0.21 -20.61
N ALA A 488 6.65 0.61 -21.85
CA ALA A 488 5.75 0.39 -22.98
C ALA A 488 5.43 -1.11 -23.17
N ARG A 489 6.46 -1.97 -23.09
CA ARG A 489 6.31 -3.42 -23.19
C ARG A 489 5.53 -4.00 -22.02
N TYR A 490 5.83 -3.56 -20.81
CA TYR A 490 5.16 -3.98 -19.58
C TYR A 490 3.67 -3.67 -19.62
N TYR A 491 3.29 -2.43 -19.91
CA TYR A 491 1.88 -2.02 -19.93
C TYR A 491 1.11 -2.69 -21.07
N LEU A 492 1.74 -2.96 -22.22
CA LEU A 492 1.15 -3.76 -23.29
C LEU A 492 0.87 -5.21 -22.85
N CYS A 493 1.84 -5.87 -22.20
CA CYS A 493 1.66 -7.22 -21.67
C CYS A 493 0.62 -7.27 -20.54
N ALA A 494 0.66 -6.29 -19.62
CA ALA A 494 -0.24 -6.20 -18.47
C ALA A 494 -1.70 -5.98 -18.91
N GLN A 495 -1.98 -5.02 -19.80
CA GLN A 495 -3.35 -4.78 -20.25
C GLN A 495 -3.93 -5.93 -21.07
N ARG A 496 -3.11 -6.63 -21.88
CA ARG A 496 -3.54 -7.86 -22.57
C ARG A 496 -3.88 -8.97 -21.57
N LEU A 497 -3.07 -9.14 -20.52
CA LEU A 497 -3.32 -10.11 -19.45
C LEU A 497 -4.62 -9.79 -18.69
N TYR A 498 -4.80 -8.54 -18.26
CA TYR A 498 -5.96 -8.13 -17.47
C TYR A 498 -7.26 -8.08 -18.31
N CYS A 499 -7.16 -7.95 -19.64
CA CYS A 499 -8.28 -8.20 -20.57
C CYS A 499 -8.56 -9.70 -20.85
N GLY A 500 -7.80 -10.62 -20.23
CA GLY A 500 -8.02 -12.06 -20.33
C GLY A 500 -7.43 -12.73 -21.58
N GLU A 501 -6.42 -12.15 -22.22
CA GLU A 501 -5.78 -12.79 -23.38
C GLU A 501 -5.00 -14.06 -22.97
N GLY A 502 -5.40 -15.20 -23.54
CA GLY A 502 -4.88 -16.52 -23.19
C GLY A 502 -3.57 -16.90 -23.89
N GLU A 503 -3.54 -18.02 -24.62
CA GLU A 503 -2.32 -18.65 -25.13
C GLU A 503 -1.51 -17.77 -26.11
N SER A 504 -2.14 -16.84 -26.83
CA SER A 504 -1.46 -15.91 -27.72
C SER A 504 -0.54 -14.92 -27.00
N LEU A 505 -0.76 -14.66 -25.71
CA LEU A 505 0.04 -13.74 -24.91
C LEU A 505 1.34 -14.38 -24.36
N LEU A 506 1.42 -15.71 -24.27
CA LEU A 506 2.55 -16.40 -23.64
C LEU A 506 3.90 -16.09 -24.32
N ALA A 507 3.93 -16.06 -25.66
CA ALA A 507 5.15 -15.78 -26.41
C ALA A 507 5.69 -14.37 -26.10
N ASP A 508 4.81 -13.37 -26.01
CA ASP A 508 5.19 -11.99 -25.68
C ASP A 508 5.61 -11.83 -24.22
N LEU A 509 4.98 -12.57 -23.28
CA LEU A 509 5.39 -12.59 -21.88
C LEU A 509 6.79 -13.20 -21.69
N CYS A 510 7.10 -14.29 -22.41
CA CYS A 510 8.44 -14.88 -22.41
C CYS A 510 9.47 -13.90 -23.01
N ALA A 511 9.19 -13.33 -24.20
CA ALA A 511 10.09 -12.38 -24.85
C ALA A 511 10.29 -11.09 -24.02
N TYR A 512 9.27 -10.61 -23.30
CA TYR A 512 9.39 -9.53 -22.33
C TYR A 512 10.32 -9.93 -21.18
N ARG A 513 10.10 -11.09 -20.55
CA ARG A 513 10.89 -11.58 -19.42
C ARG A 513 12.35 -11.89 -19.76
N GLU A 514 12.61 -12.31 -20.99
CA GLU A 514 13.96 -12.54 -21.54
C GLU A 514 14.69 -11.21 -21.79
N SER A 515 14.00 -10.22 -22.38
CA SER A 515 14.56 -8.90 -22.67
C SER A 515 14.78 -8.07 -21.38
N TYR A 516 13.85 -8.17 -20.43
CA TYR A 516 13.87 -7.41 -19.17
C TYR A 516 13.58 -8.34 -17.97
N PRO A 517 14.61 -9.04 -17.45
CA PRO A 517 14.50 -9.87 -16.25
C PRO A 517 14.11 -9.06 -15.00
N SER A 518 12.82 -9.02 -14.67
CA SER A 518 12.29 -8.26 -13.53
C SER A 518 11.26 -9.04 -12.71
N THR A 519 10.99 -8.59 -11.48
CA THR A 519 9.90 -9.10 -10.63
C THR A 519 8.52 -8.82 -11.21
N GLN A 520 8.38 -7.76 -12.00
CA GLN A 520 7.18 -7.38 -12.73
C GLN A 520 6.91 -8.36 -13.88
N ALA A 521 7.95 -8.75 -14.64
CA ALA A 521 7.85 -9.79 -15.66
C ALA A 521 7.55 -11.19 -15.07
N ASP A 522 8.18 -11.53 -13.94
CA ASP A 522 7.88 -12.74 -13.17
C ASP A 522 6.41 -12.77 -12.71
N ASN A 523 5.86 -11.63 -12.26
CA ASN A 523 4.47 -11.49 -11.82
C ASN A 523 3.48 -11.70 -12.97
N LEU A 524 3.63 -11.02 -14.11
CA LEU A 524 2.71 -11.19 -15.24
C LEU A 524 2.67 -12.66 -15.72
N LEU A 525 3.83 -13.33 -15.79
CA LEU A 525 3.91 -14.72 -16.23
C LEU A 525 3.31 -15.70 -15.19
N LEU A 526 3.48 -15.44 -13.88
CA LEU A 526 2.84 -16.21 -12.81
C LEU A 526 1.32 -16.03 -12.79
N GLN A 527 0.82 -14.80 -12.96
CA GLN A 527 -0.61 -14.51 -13.04
C GLN A 527 -1.25 -15.16 -14.27
N TRP A 528 -0.59 -15.10 -15.42
CA TRP A 528 -1.00 -15.82 -16.63
C TRP A 528 -1.08 -17.34 -16.37
N SER A 529 -0.03 -17.93 -15.79
CA SER A 529 -0.01 -19.37 -15.47
C SER A 529 -1.12 -19.77 -14.48
N LYS A 530 -1.39 -18.96 -13.46
CA LYS A 530 -2.48 -19.13 -12.47
C LYS A 530 -3.88 -19.11 -13.09
N SER A 531 -4.03 -18.62 -14.32
CA SER A 531 -5.30 -18.55 -15.04
C SER A 531 -5.40 -19.54 -16.22
N HIS A 532 -4.30 -19.80 -16.94
CA HIS A 532 -4.33 -20.58 -18.18
C HIS A 532 -3.62 -21.94 -18.09
N CYS A 533 -2.62 -22.12 -17.23
CA CYS A 533 -1.89 -23.39 -17.09
C CYS A 533 -1.52 -23.71 -15.62
N PRO A 534 -2.49 -23.83 -14.71
CA PRO A 534 -2.28 -23.84 -13.26
C PRO A 534 -1.34 -24.96 -12.77
N ASP A 535 -1.31 -26.12 -13.43
CA ASP A 535 -0.39 -27.23 -13.10
C ASP A 535 1.09 -26.86 -13.29
N TYR A 536 1.42 -25.91 -14.17
CA TYR A 536 2.79 -25.43 -14.39
C TYR A 536 3.19 -24.30 -13.44
N PHE A 537 2.24 -23.66 -12.75
CA PHE A 537 2.51 -22.55 -11.83
C PHE A 537 3.54 -22.91 -10.77
N ALA A 538 3.42 -24.11 -10.19
CA ALA A 538 4.35 -24.60 -9.19
C ALA A 538 5.80 -24.72 -9.70
N LEU A 539 5.99 -25.04 -10.98
CA LEU A 539 7.29 -25.16 -11.64
C LEU A 539 7.87 -23.78 -11.99
N LEU A 540 7.01 -22.88 -12.46
CA LEU A 540 7.39 -21.49 -12.72
C LEU A 540 7.87 -20.78 -11.45
N VAL A 541 7.20 -21.01 -10.30
CA VAL A 541 7.66 -20.55 -8.97
C VAL A 541 9.07 -21.08 -8.65
N MET A 542 9.37 -22.35 -8.97
CA MET A 542 10.71 -22.93 -8.74
C MET A 542 11.79 -22.25 -9.58
N VAL A 543 11.55 -22.02 -10.88
CA VAL A 543 12.49 -21.37 -11.80
C VAL A 543 12.75 -19.92 -11.39
N ILE A 544 11.68 -19.19 -11.01
CA ILE A 544 11.78 -17.80 -10.53
C ILE A 544 12.59 -17.73 -9.23
N GLU A 545 12.31 -18.61 -8.26
CA GLU A 545 13.02 -18.61 -6.99
C GLU A 545 14.50 -19.01 -7.15
N ALA A 546 14.80 -20.05 -7.94
CA ALA A 546 16.17 -20.49 -8.21
C ALA A 546 17.04 -19.36 -8.80
N ARG A 547 16.49 -18.57 -9.73
CA ARG A 547 17.15 -17.37 -10.30
C ARG A 547 17.37 -16.27 -9.24
N SER A 548 16.47 -16.14 -8.27
CA SER A 548 16.54 -15.10 -7.23
C SER A 548 17.50 -15.43 -6.06
N MET A 549 17.83 -16.72 -5.87
CA MET A 549 18.69 -17.19 -4.78
C MET A 549 20.17 -16.97 -5.10
N VAL A 550 20.65 -15.72 -4.95
CA VAL A 550 22.06 -15.34 -5.10
C VAL A 550 22.62 -14.66 -3.84
N ASP A 551 23.94 -14.76 -3.64
CA ASP A 551 24.67 -14.12 -2.54
C ASP A 551 24.99 -12.63 -2.81
N ALA A 552 25.73 -12.00 -1.90
CA ALA A 552 26.16 -10.60 -2.00
C ALA A 552 27.14 -10.33 -3.18
N GLN A 553 27.64 -11.37 -3.84
CA GLN A 553 28.53 -11.33 -5.01
C GLN A 553 27.84 -11.88 -6.27
N GLY A 554 26.52 -12.09 -6.22
CA GLY A 554 25.73 -12.62 -7.34
C GLY A 554 25.95 -14.10 -7.63
N GLN A 555 26.64 -14.86 -6.76
CA GLN A 555 26.84 -16.29 -6.95
C GLN A 555 25.57 -17.07 -6.54
N PRO A 556 25.19 -18.13 -7.27
CA PRO A 556 24.04 -18.95 -6.91
C PRO A 556 24.18 -19.61 -5.53
N LEU A 557 23.21 -19.34 -4.65
CA LEU A 557 23.04 -20.04 -3.38
C LEU A 557 22.48 -21.46 -3.63
N LYS A 558 22.62 -22.35 -2.63
CA LYS A 558 22.07 -23.70 -2.73
C LYS A 558 20.54 -23.70 -2.70
N TYR A 559 19.91 -23.64 -3.87
CA TYR A 559 18.48 -23.85 -4.04
C TYR A 559 18.05 -25.26 -3.61
N VAL A 560 16.93 -25.35 -2.89
CA VAL A 560 16.23 -26.60 -2.56
C VAL A 560 14.71 -26.34 -2.67
N PRO A 561 13.99 -27.01 -3.60
CA PRO A 561 12.56 -26.80 -3.77
C PRO A 561 11.78 -26.99 -2.46
N GLY A 562 11.03 -25.95 -2.05
CA GLY A 562 10.21 -26.01 -0.84
C GLY A 562 10.97 -25.95 0.50
N GLU A 563 12.22 -25.49 0.55
CA GLU A 563 12.82 -25.00 1.82
C GLU A 563 12.43 -23.54 2.13
N SER A 564 12.23 -22.72 1.09
CA SER A 564 11.72 -21.34 1.18
C SER A 564 10.26 -21.27 1.63
N ALA A 565 9.93 -20.33 2.51
CA ALA A 565 8.56 -19.97 2.86
C ALA A 565 7.80 -19.39 1.66
N ARG A 566 8.43 -18.54 0.84
CA ARG A 566 7.80 -17.88 -0.32
C ARG A 566 7.23 -18.90 -1.32
N THR A 567 8.04 -19.86 -1.75
CA THR A 567 7.60 -20.96 -2.62
C THR A 567 6.51 -21.82 -1.98
N ARG A 568 6.65 -22.16 -0.69
CA ARG A 568 5.62 -22.90 0.07
C ARG A 568 4.26 -22.19 0.06
N LEU A 569 4.25 -20.88 0.26
CA LEU A 569 3.05 -20.05 0.30
C LEU A 569 2.38 -19.93 -1.06
N LEU A 570 3.15 -19.67 -2.13
CA LEU A 570 2.64 -19.63 -3.52
C LEU A 570 2.07 -20.99 -3.96
N TRP A 571 2.76 -22.09 -3.63
CA TRP A 571 2.25 -23.45 -3.87
C TRP A 571 0.96 -23.76 -3.10
N ALA A 572 0.85 -23.31 -1.85
CA ALA A 572 -0.38 -23.46 -1.07
C ALA A 572 -1.52 -22.61 -1.65
N GLU A 573 -1.24 -21.41 -2.15
CA GLU A 573 -2.25 -20.55 -2.78
C GLU A 573 -2.85 -21.20 -4.06
N ILE A 574 -2.01 -21.71 -4.98
CA ILE A 574 -2.54 -22.40 -6.17
C ILE A 574 -3.26 -23.71 -5.80
N LEU A 575 -2.80 -24.43 -4.78
CA LEU A 575 -3.47 -25.63 -4.26
C LEU A 575 -4.85 -25.31 -3.65
N HIS A 576 -4.97 -24.19 -2.94
CA HIS A 576 -6.23 -23.73 -2.33
C HIS A 576 -7.19 -23.15 -3.38
N SER A 577 -6.69 -22.70 -4.54
CA SER A 577 -7.52 -22.19 -5.64
C SER A 577 -8.42 -23.23 -6.31
N GLY A 578 -8.17 -24.53 -6.08
CA GLY A 578 -8.92 -25.64 -6.70
C GLY A 578 -8.73 -25.80 -8.21
N LYS A 579 -7.85 -25.02 -8.85
CA LYS A 579 -7.63 -25.04 -10.32
C LYS A 579 -6.72 -26.16 -10.83
N LEU A 580 -6.00 -26.85 -9.95
CA LEU A 580 -5.04 -27.90 -10.32
C LEU A 580 -5.73 -29.18 -10.80
N SER A 581 -5.08 -29.93 -11.68
CA SER A 581 -5.44 -31.32 -11.92
C SER A 581 -5.05 -32.20 -10.71
N PRO A 582 -5.59 -33.43 -10.61
CA PRO A 582 -5.14 -34.39 -9.58
C PRO A 582 -3.63 -34.69 -9.62
N LEU A 583 -2.97 -34.49 -10.77
CA LEU A 583 -1.52 -34.64 -10.90
C LEU A 583 -0.79 -33.42 -10.31
N GLY A 584 -1.19 -32.19 -10.68
CA GLY A 584 -0.63 -30.96 -10.13
C GLY A 584 -0.82 -30.84 -8.61
N GLN A 585 -2.00 -31.23 -8.12
CA GLN A 585 -2.30 -31.34 -6.69
C GLN A 585 -1.38 -32.35 -5.99
N SER A 586 -1.32 -33.60 -6.48
CA SER A 586 -0.48 -34.67 -5.91
C SER A 586 1.02 -34.29 -5.91
N PHE A 587 1.47 -33.61 -6.96
CA PHE A 587 2.82 -33.06 -7.06
C PHE A 587 3.11 -32.07 -5.93
N ILE A 588 2.31 -31.00 -5.77
CA ILE A 588 2.53 -30.00 -4.71
C ILE A 588 2.46 -30.62 -3.31
N GLU A 589 1.46 -31.46 -3.05
CA GLU A 589 1.32 -32.18 -1.77
C GLU A 589 2.57 -33.02 -1.45
N SER A 590 3.23 -33.60 -2.45
CA SER A 590 4.44 -34.40 -2.25
C SER A 590 5.64 -33.60 -1.73
N LEU A 591 5.70 -32.29 -2.03
CA LEU A 591 6.83 -31.41 -1.75
C LEU A 591 6.78 -30.80 -0.33
N PHE A 592 5.58 -30.54 0.21
CA PHE A 592 5.43 -29.94 1.54
C PHE A 592 6.06 -30.80 2.65
N PHE A 593 5.93 -32.12 2.55
CA PHE A 593 6.47 -33.07 3.54
C PHE A 593 8.00 -33.22 3.40
N LYS A 594 8.75 -32.53 4.26
CA LYS A 594 10.24 -32.49 4.28
C LYS A 594 10.91 -33.86 4.10
N ARG A 595 10.35 -34.95 4.66
CA ARG A 595 10.89 -36.32 4.48
C ARG A 595 10.83 -36.82 3.02
N LYS A 596 9.80 -36.48 2.25
CA LYS A 596 9.74 -36.79 0.81
C LYS A 596 10.72 -35.93 0.04
N ALA A 597 10.70 -34.60 0.22
CA ALA A 597 11.60 -33.68 -0.46
C ALA A 597 13.10 -34.02 -0.25
N TRP A 598 13.54 -34.25 1.00
CA TRP A 598 14.93 -34.62 1.28
C TRP A 598 15.31 -36.05 0.92
N ALA A 599 14.36 -37.00 0.86
CA ALA A 599 14.63 -38.35 0.35
C ALA A 599 14.73 -38.35 -1.18
N TRP A 600 13.83 -37.64 -1.86
CA TRP A 600 13.84 -37.37 -3.30
C TRP A 600 15.15 -36.68 -3.73
N TRP A 601 15.65 -35.73 -2.95
CA TRP A 601 16.95 -35.09 -3.18
C TRP A 601 18.11 -36.07 -2.91
N LYS A 602 18.12 -36.74 -1.75
CA LYS A 602 19.22 -37.67 -1.39
C LYS A 602 19.36 -38.87 -2.31
N SER A 603 18.26 -39.42 -2.85
CA SER A 603 18.32 -40.58 -3.74
C SER A 603 18.84 -40.25 -5.15
N ARG A 604 19.15 -38.99 -5.44
CA ARG A 604 19.56 -38.50 -6.77
C ARG A 604 20.99 -37.93 -6.83
N VAL A 605 21.66 -37.75 -5.68
CA VAL A 605 23.05 -37.27 -5.59
C VAL A 605 24.06 -38.45 -5.50
N GLY A 606 23.62 -39.70 -5.71
CA GLY A 606 24.41 -40.88 -5.35
C GLY A 606 24.39 -42.09 -6.31
N SER A 607 23.68 -42.05 -7.44
CA SER A 607 23.63 -43.18 -8.38
C SER A 607 23.15 -42.80 -9.79
N GLU A 608 23.93 -43.15 -10.81
CA GLU A 608 23.55 -43.07 -12.23
C GLU A 608 23.17 -44.47 -12.75
N THR A 609 21.91 -44.70 -13.12
CA THR A 609 21.43 -45.71 -14.11
C THR A 609 19.91 -45.62 -14.29
N GLU A 610 19.43 -45.97 -15.49
CA GLU A 610 18.00 -45.99 -15.90
C GLU A 610 17.28 -47.26 -15.36
N GLU A 611 15.96 -47.39 -15.24
CA GLU A 611 14.77 -46.62 -15.71
C GLU A 611 13.85 -46.29 -14.48
N ASP A 612 12.66 -45.66 -14.48
CA ASP A 612 11.73 -45.12 -15.50
C ASP A 612 10.87 -43.95 -14.89
N SER A 613 10.04 -43.33 -15.72
CA SER A 613 8.83 -42.51 -15.48
C SER A 613 8.06 -42.70 -14.14
N PRO A 614 7.36 -41.67 -13.59
CA PRO A 614 7.05 -40.34 -14.16
C PRO A 614 7.71 -39.16 -13.42
N LEU A 615 8.58 -39.43 -12.45
CA LEU A 615 9.27 -38.43 -11.63
C LEU A 615 10.71 -38.13 -12.13
N LEU A 616 11.05 -38.60 -13.33
CA LEU A 616 12.30 -38.35 -14.03
C LEU A 616 12.39 -36.88 -14.49
N ASP A 617 11.37 -36.39 -15.20
CA ASP A 617 11.40 -35.06 -15.84
C ASP A 617 11.32 -33.88 -14.87
N LEU A 618 10.80 -34.10 -13.64
CA LEU A 618 10.86 -33.13 -12.54
C LEU A 618 12.30 -32.79 -12.09
N TYR A 619 13.32 -33.42 -12.67
CA TYR A 619 14.73 -33.08 -12.48
C TYR A 619 15.29 -32.13 -13.54
N ARG A 620 14.91 -32.31 -14.83
CA ARG A 620 15.19 -31.30 -15.87
C ARG A 620 14.60 -29.94 -15.53
N VAL A 621 13.41 -29.97 -14.90
CA VAL A 621 12.57 -28.83 -14.50
C VAL A 621 13.23 -27.81 -13.54
N ALA A 622 14.45 -28.08 -13.06
CA ALA A 622 15.30 -27.05 -12.43
C ALA A 622 16.80 -27.13 -12.78
N GLU A 623 17.22 -28.02 -13.70
CA GLU A 623 18.64 -28.19 -14.09
C GLU A 623 19.21 -27.01 -14.89
N GLN A 624 18.35 -26.10 -15.36
CA GLN A 624 18.70 -24.79 -15.88
C GLN A 624 18.01 -23.70 -15.05
N GLY A 625 18.57 -23.35 -13.88
CA GLY A 625 18.19 -22.12 -13.16
C GLY A 625 18.46 -20.87 -14.01
N SER A 626 19.54 -20.94 -14.80
CA SER A 626 19.75 -20.25 -16.07
C SER A 626 20.56 -21.15 -17.01
N THR A 627 20.37 -20.99 -18.31
CA THR A 627 21.49 -20.72 -19.22
C THR A 627 21.31 -19.30 -19.73
#